data_AF-A0AAU5LMB2-F1
#
_entry.id   AF-A0AAU5LMB2-F1
#
_cell.length_a   1.000
_cell.length_b   1.000
_cell.length_c   1.000
_cell.angle_alpha   90.00
_cell.angle_beta   90.00
_cell.angle_gamma   90.00
#
_symmetry.space_group_name_H-M   'P 1'
#
loop_
_entity.id
_entity.type
_entity.pdbx_description
1 polymer ?
#
loop_
_entity_poly.entity_id
_entity_poly.type
_entity_poly.pdbx_seq_one_letter_code
_entity_poly.pdbx_strand_id
1 'polypeptide(L)'
;MSTTLTTSKTAAPSDRLKINGELVVYVDGMPDFGALQSRETAQRTATYMAFDVLAANGSDIRKLPWSKRRKNLETLASTWVY
;
A
#
# COMPACT_ATOMS: atom_id res chain seq x y z
N MET A 1 -10.60 42.38 15.87
CA MET A 1 -11.44 41.28 15.33
C MET A 1 -10.61 40.58 14.25
N SER A 2 -9.80 39.59 14.62
CA SER A 2 -8.88 38.90 13.69
C SER A 2 -9.52 37.59 13.25
N THR A 3 -9.86 37.49 11.97
CA THR A 3 -10.52 36.32 11.37
C THR A 3 -9.45 35.28 11.03
N THR A 4 -9.35 34.21 11.83
CA THR A 4 -8.47 33.09 11.52
C THR A 4 -9.03 32.31 10.34
N LEU A 5 -8.38 32.43 9.18
CA LEU A 5 -8.60 31.55 8.03
C LEU A 5 -8.16 30.13 8.42
N THR A 6 -9.13 29.26 8.70
CA THR A 6 -8.88 27.82 8.83
C THR A 6 -8.62 27.27 7.43
N THR A 7 -7.35 27.23 7.03
CA THR A 7 -6.92 26.58 5.80
C THR A 7 -7.11 25.07 5.96
N SER A 8 -8.22 24.54 5.45
CA SER A 8 -8.40 23.10 5.31
C SER A 8 -7.34 22.60 4.32
N LYS A 9 -6.27 22.00 4.85
CA LYS A 9 -5.27 21.31 4.04
C LYS A 9 -5.96 20.08 3.45
N THR A 10 -6.45 20.20 2.21
CA THR A 10 -6.92 19.05 1.44
C THR A 10 -5.78 18.04 1.39
N ALA A 11 -6.00 16.86 2.00
CA ALA A 11 -5.01 15.80 2.08
C ALA A 11 -4.56 15.42 0.65
N ALA A 12 -3.25 15.30 0.43
CA ALA A 12 -2.73 14.89 -0.87
C ALA A 12 -3.28 13.49 -1.21
N PRO A 13 -3.40 13.09 -2.49
CA PRO A 13 -3.90 11.77 -2.85
C PRO A 13 -3.19 10.61 -2.12
N SER A 14 -1.88 10.75 -1.87
CA SER A 14 -1.03 9.82 -1.11
C SER A 14 -1.36 9.71 0.39
N ASP A 15 -2.02 10.72 0.95
CA ASP A 15 -2.43 10.73 2.36
C ASP A 15 -3.69 9.88 2.59
N ARG A 16 -4.38 9.48 1.50
CA ARG A 16 -5.69 8.82 1.57
C ARG A 16 -5.61 7.31 1.70
N LEU A 17 -4.54 6.68 1.21
CA LEU A 17 -4.36 5.23 1.22
C LEU A 17 -2.88 4.88 1.45
N LYS A 18 -2.61 4.04 2.45
CA LYS A 18 -1.27 3.52 2.72
C LYS A 18 -1.35 2.00 2.84
N ILE A 19 -0.80 1.29 1.85
CA ILE A 19 -0.72 -0.17 1.82
C ILE A 19 0.69 -0.59 2.20
N ASN A 20 0.80 -1.65 3.00
CA ASN A 20 2.06 -2.32 3.27
C ASN A 20 2.12 -3.64 2.49
N GLY A 21 3.30 -3.99 2.00
CA GLY A 21 3.50 -5.10 1.10
C GLY A 21 4.98 -5.33 0.79
N GLU A 22 5.25 -6.41 0.09
CA GLU A 22 6.59 -6.81 -0.35
C GLU A 22 6.68 -6.77 -1.88
N LEU A 23 7.79 -6.28 -2.42
CA LEU A 23 8.09 -6.47 -3.84
C LEU A 23 8.74 -7.84 -4.02
N VAL A 24 8.20 -8.65 -4.94
CA VAL A 24 8.73 -9.97 -5.24
C VAL A 24 8.99 -10.12 -6.74
N VAL A 25 10.03 -10.85 -7.09
CA VAL A 25 10.25 -11.35 -8.46
C VAL A 25 10.12 -12.86 -8.40
N TYR A 26 9.36 -13.43 -9.33
CA TYR A 26 9.19 -14.88 -9.42
C TYR A 26 10.19 -15.47 -10.40
N VAL A 27 10.84 -16.56 -9.99
CA VAL A 27 11.61 -17.46 -10.86
C VAL A 27 11.04 -18.85 -10.63
N ASP A 28 10.62 -19.51 -11.71
CA ASP A 28 9.99 -20.83 -11.67
C ASP A 28 8.84 -20.95 -10.65
N GLY A 29 8.03 -19.89 -10.55
CA GLY A 29 6.87 -19.82 -9.67
C GLY A 29 7.19 -19.52 -8.20
N MET A 30 8.46 -19.33 -7.83
CA MET A 30 8.89 -19.06 -6.46
C MET A 30 9.48 -17.65 -6.32
N PRO A 31 9.25 -16.93 -5.21
CA PRO A 31 9.93 -15.67 -4.95
C PRO A 31 11.45 -15.86 -4.88
N ASP A 32 12.19 -15.08 -5.65
CA ASP A 32 13.64 -15.10 -5.69
C ASP A 32 14.22 -13.73 -5.36
N PHE A 33 14.96 -13.66 -4.26
CA PHE A 33 15.56 -12.43 -3.76
C PHE A 33 16.72 -11.93 -4.64
N GLY A 34 17.53 -12.83 -5.20
CA GLY A 34 18.61 -12.45 -6.10
C GLY A 34 18.07 -11.87 -7.42
N ALA A 35 16.97 -12.43 -7.91
CA ALA A 35 16.24 -11.92 -9.06
C ALA A 35 15.63 -10.54 -8.79
N LEU A 36 15.11 -10.30 -7.57
CA LEU A 36 14.66 -8.97 -7.14
C LEU A 36 15.83 -7.97 -7.07
N GLN A 37 16.96 -8.35 -6.47
CA GLN A 37 18.13 -7.48 -6.32
C GLN A 37 18.69 -7.04 -7.67
N SER A 38 18.67 -7.94 -8.66
CA SER A 38 19.15 -7.69 -10.03
C SER A 38 18.06 -7.21 -11.00
N ARG A 39 16.83 -6.92 -10.52
CA ARG A 39 15.68 -6.72 -11.40
C ARG A 39 15.83 -5.56 -12.39
N GLU A 40 16.49 -4.48 -11.99
CA GLU A 40 16.67 -3.29 -12.84
C GLU A 40 17.62 -3.59 -14.00
N THR A 41 18.73 -4.28 -13.75
CA THR A 41 19.69 -4.63 -14.80
C THR A 41 19.19 -5.77 -15.68
N ALA A 42 18.48 -6.74 -15.10
CA ALA A 42 17.87 -7.86 -15.80
C ALA A 42 16.49 -7.52 -16.40
N GLN A 43 16.00 -6.29 -16.24
CA GLN A 43 14.69 -5.81 -16.71
C GLN A 43 13.53 -6.74 -16.33
N ARG A 44 13.56 -7.28 -15.10
CA ARG A 44 12.53 -8.18 -14.58
C ARG A 44 11.36 -7.43 -13.97
N THR A 45 10.15 -7.83 -14.33
CA THR A 45 8.93 -7.34 -13.69
C THR A 45 8.84 -7.84 -12.26
N ALA A 46 8.56 -6.93 -11.32
CA ALA A 46 8.23 -7.28 -9.95
C ALA A 46 6.72 -7.25 -9.72
N THR A 47 6.25 -8.11 -8.84
CA THR A 47 4.88 -8.12 -8.31
C THR A 47 4.88 -7.46 -6.93
N TYR A 48 3.90 -6.62 -6.64
CA TYR A 48 3.70 -6.06 -5.30
C TYR A 48 2.69 -6.91 -4.52
N MET A 49 3.16 -7.66 -3.53
CA MET A 49 2.34 -8.48 -2.65
C MET A 49 1.90 -7.69 -1.43
N ALA A 50 0.69 -7.13 -1.47
CA ALA A 50 0.11 -6.39 -0.35
C ALA A 50 -0.36 -7.32 0.79
N PHE A 51 -0.07 -6.97 2.05
CA PHE A 51 -0.47 -7.76 3.22
C PHE A 51 -1.06 -6.94 4.39
N ASP A 52 -0.97 -5.61 4.39
CA ASP A 52 -1.63 -4.75 5.40
C ASP A 52 -2.07 -3.41 4.80
N VAL A 53 -2.97 -2.71 5.49
CA VAL A 53 -3.38 -1.33 5.17
C VAL A 53 -3.29 -0.49 6.43
N LEU A 54 -2.53 0.60 6.35
CA LEU A 54 -2.17 1.46 7.47
C LEU A 54 -3.02 2.73 7.51
N ALA A 55 -3.51 3.18 6.35
CA ALA A 55 -4.43 4.29 6.25
C ALA A 55 -5.41 4.07 5.10
N ALA A 56 -6.65 4.50 5.27
CA ALA A 56 -7.69 4.47 4.26
C ALA A 56 -8.63 5.66 4.45
N ASN A 57 -9.14 6.24 3.35
CA ASN A 57 -10.02 7.42 3.38
C ASN A 57 -9.45 8.60 4.18
N GLY A 58 -8.13 8.77 4.17
CA GLY A 58 -7.45 9.85 4.91
C GLY A 58 -7.34 9.61 6.42
N SER A 59 -7.75 8.45 6.92
CA SER A 59 -7.63 8.08 8.34
C SER A 59 -6.53 7.05 8.55
N ASP A 60 -5.69 7.28 9.56
CA ASP A 60 -4.74 6.30 10.08
C ASP A 60 -5.50 5.23 10.88
N ILE A 61 -5.35 3.96 10.48
CA ILE A 61 -6.07 2.82 11.05
C ILE A 61 -5.14 1.85 11.81
N ARG A 62 -3.88 2.23 12.06
CA ARG A 62 -2.91 1.39 12.76
C ARG A 62 -3.32 1.01 14.19
N LYS A 63 -4.21 1.79 14.80
CA LYS A 63 -4.81 1.51 16.13
C LYS A 63 -5.79 0.33 16.11
N LEU A 64 -6.31 -0.07 14.95
CA LEU A 64 -7.16 -1.25 14.84
C LEU A 64 -6.33 -2.54 14.98
N PRO A 65 -6.90 -3.63 15.54
CA PRO A 65 -6.28 -4.94 15.48
C PRO A 65 -5.96 -5.36 14.04
N TRP A 66 -4.88 -6.11 13.84
CA TRP A 66 -4.44 -6.52 12.50
C TRP A 66 -5.54 -7.21 11.69
N SER A 67 -6.35 -8.08 12.30
CA SER A 67 -7.45 -8.77 11.62
C SER A 67 -8.49 -7.83 11.00
N LYS A 68 -8.74 -6.67 11.63
CA LYS A 68 -9.63 -5.64 11.07
C LYS A 68 -8.97 -4.91 9.90
N ARG A 69 -7.67 -4.62 9.99
CA ARG A 69 -6.92 -4.01 8.88
C ARG A 69 -6.84 -4.97 7.69
N ARG A 70 -6.58 -6.26 7.93
CA ARG A 70 -6.58 -7.29 6.90
C ARG A 70 -7.92 -7.37 6.17
N LYS A 71 -9.05 -7.37 6.89
CA LYS A 71 -10.38 -7.31 6.27
C LYS A 71 -10.59 -6.05 5.43
N ASN A 72 -10.11 -4.89 5.90
CA ASN A 72 -10.18 -3.66 5.11
C ASN A 72 -9.37 -3.76 3.81
N LEU A 73 -8.18 -4.39 3.86
CA LEU A 73 -7.37 -4.65 2.68
C LEU A 73 -8.09 -5.60 1.71
N GLU A 74 -8.75 -6.66 2.19
CA GLU A 74 -9.51 -7.59 1.35
C GLU A 74 -10.70 -6.91 0.67
N THR A 75 -11.44 -6.05 1.39
CA THR A 75 -12.50 -5.24 0.80
C THR A 75 -11.96 -4.33 -0.30
N LEU A 76 -10.83 -3.67 -0.07
CA LEU A 76 -10.19 -2.82 -1.08
C LEU A 76 -9.77 -3.64 -2.31
N ALA A 77 -9.17 -4.80 -2.08
CA ALA A 77 -8.65 -5.69 -3.11
C ALA A 77 -9.74 -6.39 -3.93
N SER A 78 -10.99 -6.43 -3.45
CA SER A 78 -12.12 -7.03 -4.20
C SER A 78 -12.39 -6.38 -5.56
N THR A 79 -11.84 -5.18 -5.79
CA THR A 79 -11.95 -4.43 -7.05
C THR A 79 -10.68 -4.44 -7.88
N TRP A 80 -9.60 -5.07 -7.40
CA TRP A 80 -8.34 -5.11 -8.12
C TRP A 80 -8.45 -6.09 -9.27
N VAL A 81 -7.99 -5.66 -10.45
CA VAL A 81 -7.81 -6.51 -11.61
C VAL A 81 -6.33 -6.88 -11.67
N TYR A 82 -6.02 -8.17 -11.71
CA TYR A 82 -4.69 -8.70 -11.98
C TYR A 82 -4.60 -9.11 -13.44
#